data_AF-A0A510GAQ8-F1
#
_entry.id   AF-A0A510GAQ8-F1
#
_cell.length_a   1.000
_cell.length_b   1.000
_cell.length_c   1.000
_cell.angle_alpha   90.00
_cell.angle_beta   90.00
_cell.angle_gamma   90.00
#
_symmetry.space_group_name_H-M   'P 1'
#
loop_
_entity.id
_entity.type
_entity.pdbx_description
1 polymer ?
#
loop_
_entity_poly.entity_id
_entity_poly.type
_entity_poly.pdbx_seq_one_letter_code
_entity_poly.pdbx_strand_id
1 'polypeptide(L)' 'MAGAAKVTVCEVEEIVEVGDLEPDSIHTPNIFIQRLMVGEKYEKHIEQLTVREK' A
#
# COMPACT_ATOMS: atom_id res chain seq x y z
N MET A 1 -6.76 5.82 -7.81
CA MET A 1 -5.35 6.29 -7.87
C MET A 1 -5.18 7.49 -6.95
N ALA A 2 -4.02 7.60 -6.29
CA ALA A 2 -3.75 8.56 -5.20
C ALA A 2 -3.53 10.03 -5.65
N GLY A 3 -3.00 10.26 -6.86
CA GLY A 3 -2.66 11.61 -7.33
C GLY A 3 -3.80 12.42 -7.97
N ALA A 4 -4.96 11.81 -8.21
CA ALA A 4 -6.05 12.41 -8.99
C ALA A 4 -7.34 12.60 -8.19
N ALA A 5 -7.29 12.46 -6.86
CA ALA A 5 -8.43 12.61 -5.98
C ALA A 5 -8.29 13.86 -5.12
N LYS A 6 -9.43 14.47 -4.74
CA LYS A 6 -9.46 15.54 -3.74
C LYS A 6 -9.09 15.03 -2.35
N VAL A 7 -9.46 13.77 -2.06
CA VAL A 7 -9.17 13.07 -0.82
C VAL A 7 -8.80 11.62 -1.16
N THR A 8 -7.63 11.21 -0.68
CA THR A 8 -7.04 9.89 -0.84
C THR A 8 -6.91 9.24 0.54
N VAL A 9 -7.51 8.07 0.67
CA VAL A 9 -7.34 7.17 1.81
C VAL A 9 -6.48 6.00 1.35
N CYS A 10 -5.38 5.74 2.03
CA CYS A 10 -4.49 4.62 1.75
C CYS A 10 -4.69 3.53 2.79
N GLU A 11 -5.08 2.34 2.33
CA GLU A 11 -5.06 1.10 3.11
C GLU A 11 -3.67 0.48 3.00
N VAL A 12 -3.09 0.06 4.12
CA VAL A 12 -1.76 -0.55 4.19
C VAL A 12 -1.74 -1.74 5.14
N GLU A 13 -0.78 -2.64 4.92
CA GLU A 13 -0.55 -3.79 5.82
C GLU A 13 0.22 -3.39 7.08
N GLU A 14 1.06 -2.36 7.00
CA GLU A 14 1.92 -1.91 8.10
C GLU A 14 2.05 -0.39 8.10
N ILE A 15 2.06 0.21 9.29
CA ILE A 15 2.46 1.60 9.52
C ILE A 15 3.72 1.57 10.38
N VAL A 16 4.74 2.28 9.92
CA VAL A 16 6.03 2.43 10.58
C VAL A 16 6.24 3.87 11.02
N GLU A 17 7.25 4.10 11.87
CA GLU A 17 7.57 5.44 12.35
C GLU A 17 8.29 6.27 11.27
N VAL A 18 8.26 7.58 11.46
CA VAL A 18 8.92 8.51 10.53
C VAL A 18 10.43 8.29 10.56
N GLY A 19 11.00 7.96 9.39
CA GLY A 19 12.42 7.68 9.22
C GLY A 19 12.75 6.19 9.12
N ASP A 20 11.80 5.30 9.40
CA ASP A 20 12.01 3.85 9.24
C ASP A 20 12.05 3.43 7.76
N LEU A 21 11.40 4.21 6.87
CA LEU A 21 11.48 4.03 5.42
C LEU A 21 12.61 4.88 4.84
N GLU A 22 13.42 4.24 4.00
CA GLU A 22 14.50 4.88 3.26
C GLU A 22 13.92 5.82 2.19
N PRO A 23 14.37 7.09 2.10
CA PRO A 23 13.75 8.09 1.23
C PRO A 23 13.70 7.72 -0.26
N ASP A 24 14.73 7.07 -0.81
CA ASP A 24 14.76 6.69 -2.22
C ASP A 24 13.86 5.46 -2.51
N SER A 25 13.39 4.77 -1.47
CA SER A 25 12.46 3.64 -1.56
C SER A 25 10.97 4.05 -1.48
N ILE A 26 10.67 5.35 -1.33
CA ILE A 26 9.28 5.84 -1.23
C ILE A 26 8.64 5.91 -2.63
N HIS A 27 7.72 4.99 -2.93
CA HIS A 27 7.02 4.95 -4.22
C HIS A 27 5.99 6.07 -4.43
N THR A 28 5.24 6.40 -3.38
CA THR A 28 4.20 7.45 -3.43
C THR A 28 4.41 8.39 -2.25
N PRO A 29 4.83 9.64 -2.50
CA PRO A 29 5.06 10.61 -1.44
C PRO A 29 3.78 10.89 -0.63
N ASN A 30 3.96 11.19 0.66
CA ASN A 30 2.86 11.44 1.59
C ASN A 30 1.93 12.60 1.18
N ILE A 31 2.39 13.53 0.35
CA ILE A 31 1.61 14.69 -0.12
C ILE A 31 0.34 14.28 -0.87
N PHE A 32 0.33 13.09 -1.46
CA PHE A 32 -0.83 12.55 -2.18
C PHE A 32 -1.82 11.81 -1.27
N ILE A 33 -1.51 11.61 0.01
CA ILE A 33 -2.28 10.77 0.95
C ILE A 33 -2.76 11.64 2.12
N GLN A 34 -4.07 11.69 2.35
CA GLN A 34 -4.65 12.48 3.45
C GLN A 34 -5.03 11.63 4.67
N ARG A 35 -5.27 10.33 4.47
CA ARG A 35 -5.59 9.38 5.54
C ARG A 35 -4.90 8.05 5.29
N LEU A 36 -4.35 7.48 6.36
CA LEU A 36 -3.75 6.14 6.38
C LEU A 36 -4.59 5.24 7.29
N MET A 37 -4.79 3.99 6.88
CA MET A 37 -5.47 2.98 7.68
C MET A 37 -4.76 1.63 7.55
N VAL A 38 -4.61 0.93 8.67
CA VAL A 38 -4.06 -0.44 8.69
C VAL A 38 -5.20 -1.43 8.49
N GLY A 39 -5.09 -2.28 7.48
CA GLY A 39 -6.00 -3.41 7.31
C GLY A 39 -5.57 -4.59 8.19
N GLU A 40 -6.47 -5.12 9.02
CA GLU A 40 -6.15 -6.23 9.94
C GLU A 40 -5.99 -7.58 9.22
N LYS A 41 -6.74 -7.80 8.13
CA LYS A 41 -6.75 -9.07 7.39
C LYS A 41 -7.05 -8.86 5.92
N TYR A 42 -6.04 -9.09 5.08
CA TYR A 42 -6.19 -9.14 3.63
C TYR A 42 -6.37 -10.58 3.18
N GLU A 43 -7.46 -10.86 2.46
CA GLU A 43 -7.72 -12.21 1.93
C GLU A 43 -6.81 -12.55 0.73
N LYS A 44 -6.24 -11.54 0.05
CA LYS A 44 -5.32 -11.66 -1.10
C LYS A 44 -5.67 -12.82 -2.05
N HIS A 45 -6.91 -12.85 -2.53
CA HIS A 45 -7.40 -13.88 -3.43
C HIS A 45 -6.58 -13.93 -4.73
N ILE A 46 -6.22 -15.14 -5.15
CA ILE A 46 -5.59 -15.40 -6.45
C ILE A 46 -6.69 -15.95 -7.36
N GLU A 47 -7.14 -15.15 -8.32
CA GLU A 47 -8.23 -15.53 -9.23
C GLU A 47 -7.88 -16.81 -10.01
N GLN A 48 -6.64 -16.91 -10.50
CA GLN A 48 -6.15 -18.07 -11.25
C GLN A 48 -4.73 -18.43 -10.81
N LEU A 49 -4.59 -19.45 -9.97
CA LEU A 49 -3.28 -19.92 -9.49
C LEU A 49 -2.63 -20.84 -10.54
N THR A 50 -1.73 -20.28 -11.34
CA THR A 50 -0.94 -21.04 -12.31
C THR A 50 0.41 -21.40 -11.72
N VAL A 51 0.73 -22.70 -11.67
CA VAL A 51 2.01 -23.23 -11.19
C VAL A 51 2.71 -24.00 -12.32
N ARG A 52 4.04 -23.95 -12.37
CA ARG A 52 4.81 -24.75 -13.34
C ARG A 52 4.73 -26.23 -12.95
N GLU A 53 4.51 -27.11 -13.93
CA GLU A 53 4.65 -28.56 -13.72
C GLU A 53 6.12 -28.88 -13.38
N LYS A 54 6.33 -29.75 -12.39
CA LYS A 54 7.66 -30.16 -11.96
C LYS A 54 8.44 -30.87 -13.06
#